data_AF-A0A0E3UU12-F1
#
_entry.id   AF-A0A0E3UU12-F1
#
_cell.length_a   1.000
_cell.length_b   1.000
_cell.length_c   1.000
_cell.angle_alpha   90.00
_cell.angle_beta   90.00
_cell.angle_gamma   90.00
#
_symmetry.space_group_name_H-M   'P 1'
#
loop_
_entity.id
_entity.type
_entity.pdbx_description
1 polymer ?
#
loop_
_entity_poly.entity_id
_entity_poly.type
_entity_poly.pdbx_seq_one_letter_code
_entity_poly.pdbx_strand_id
1 'polypeptide(L)'
;MKSLKWCMWYIIATCIWLVIFPVTGITAWAFMISGPLTIFLSIVKFVLELLKIDLHWLNNASISLGVYPDLIISLTVGVLLTVIGILLWILTKRIYQWLCSIKPKNY
;
A
#
# COMPACT_ATOMS: atom_id res chain seq x y z
N MET A 1 28.18 -31.06 3.74
CA MET A 1 28.12 -29.57 3.70
C MET A 1 27.17 -28.98 2.65
N LYS A 2 26.74 -29.70 1.60
CA LYS A 2 25.78 -29.20 0.59
C LYS A 2 24.37 -28.94 1.16
N SER A 3 23.83 -29.84 1.99
CA SER A 3 22.48 -29.65 2.57
C SER A 3 22.41 -28.48 3.54
N LEU A 4 23.50 -28.17 4.26
CA LEU A 4 23.55 -27.04 5.20
C LEU A 4 23.41 -25.68 4.50
N LYS A 5 24.10 -25.51 3.35
CA LYS A 5 24.00 -24.29 2.52
C LYS A 5 22.61 -24.13 1.90
N TRP A 6 22.00 -25.23 1.47
CA TRP A 6 20.61 -25.25 1.00
C TRP A 6 19.63 -24.90 2.13
N CYS A 7 19.83 -25.44 3.33
CA CYS A 7 18.99 -25.16 4.49
C CYS A 7 19.05 -23.68 4.88
N MET A 8 20.27 -23.10 4.97
CA MET A 8 20.44 -21.67 5.21
C MET A 8 19.77 -20.80 4.14
N TRP A 9 19.86 -21.19 2.86
CA TRP A 9 19.19 -20.47 1.77
C TRP A 9 17.66 -20.50 1.91
N TYR A 10 17.09 -21.66 2.25
CA TYR A 10 15.65 -21.79 2.49
C TYR A 10 15.18 -20.96 3.69
N ILE A 11 15.96 -20.90 4.77
CA ILE A 11 15.66 -20.06 5.94
C ILE A 11 15.65 -18.58 5.54
N ILE A 12 16.66 -18.11 4.81
CA ILE A 12 16.76 -16.72 4.33
C ILE A 12 15.61 -16.39 3.36
N ALA A 13 15.30 -17.29 2.43
CA ALA A 13 14.18 -17.15 1.50
C ALA A 13 12.85 -17.03 2.24
N THR A 14 12.63 -17.87 3.25
CA THR A 14 11.40 -17.85 4.05
C THR A 14 11.29 -16.57 4.86
N CYS A 15 12.37 -16.12 5.51
CA CYS A 15 12.39 -14.85 6.25
C CYS A 15 12.08 -13.65 5.35
N ILE A 16 12.67 -13.60 4.15
CA ILE A 16 12.42 -12.53 3.17
C ILE A 16 10.97 -12.58 2.70
N TRP A 17 10.44 -13.77 2.42
CA TRP A 17 9.05 -13.93 2.00
C TRP A 17 8.06 -13.50 3.09
N LEU A 18 8.32 -13.87 4.34
CA LEU A 18 7.50 -13.55 5.50
C LEU A 18 7.46 -12.04 5.80
N VAL A 19 8.46 -11.26 5.38
CA VAL A 19 8.46 -9.80 5.52
C VAL A 19 7.84 -9.13 4.30
N ILE A 20 8.22 -9.53 3.09
CA ILE A 20 7.76 -8.88 1.86
C ILE A 20 6.27 -9.11 1.63
N PHE A 21 5.79 -10.34 1.82
CA PHE A 21 4.41 -10.73 1.51
C PHE A 21 3.34 -9.98 2.33
N PRO A 22 3.43 -9.87 3.67
CA PRO A 22 2.45 -9.08 4.43
C PRO A 22 2.58 -7.58 4.14
N VAL A 23 3.78 -7.04 3.94
CA VAL A 23 3.95 -5.61 3.62
C VAL A 23 3.32 -5.27 2.27
N THR A 24 3.60 -6.07 1.23
CA THR A 24 2.98 -5.90 -0.10
C THR A 24 1.48 -6.18 -0.09
N GLY A 25 1.01 -7.15 0.71
CA GLY A 25 -0.41 -7.44 0.87
C GLY A 25 -1.17 -6.30 1.55
N ILE A 26 -0.68 -5.82 2.70
CA ILE A 26 -1.31 -4.72 3.45
C ILE A 26 -1.33 -3.44 2.63
N THR A 27 -0.22 -3.12 1.93
CA THR A 27 -0.19 -1.96 1.05
C THR A 27 -1.23 -2.10 -0.05
N ALA A 28 -1.22 -3.19 -0.84
CA ALA A 28 -2.21 -3.40 -1.90
C ALA A 28 -3.67 -3.32 -1.39
N TRP A 29 -3.94 -3.86 -0.21
CA TRP A 29 -5.27 -3.81 0.42
C TRP A 29 -5.65 -2.39 0.84
N ALA A 30 -4.72 -1.64 1.45
CA ALA A 30 -4.91 -0.23 1.80
C ALA A 30 -5.18 0.63 0.56
N PHE A 31 -4.45 0.39 -0.54
CA PHE A 31 -4.71 1.03 -1.83
C PHE A 31 -6.11 0.72 -2.36
N MET A 32 -6.51 -0.56 -2.39
CA MET A 32 -7.82 -0.96 -2.89
C MET A 32 -8.99 -0.39 -2.08
N ILE A 33 -8.83 -0.22 -0.77
CA ILE A 33 -9.91 0.27 0.10
C ILE A 33 -9.97 1.78 0.18
N SER A 34 -8.82 2.46 0.05
CA SER A 34 -8.77 3.92 0.12
C SER A 34 -9.70 4.62 -0.89
N GLY A 35 -9.82 4.10 -2.11
CA GLY A 35 -10.70 4.65 -3.16
C GLY A 35 -12.20 4.52 -2.84
N PRO A 36 -12.73 3.31 -2.62
CA PRO A 36 -14.13 3.11 -2.22
C PRO A 36 -14.49 3.83 -0.91
N LEU A 37 -13.58 3.84 0.06
CA LEU A 37 -13.81 4.46 1.37
C LEU A 37 -13.94 5.99 1.24
N THR A 38 -13.15 6.64 0.39
CA THR A 38 -13.27 8.09 0.14
C THR A 38 -14.57 8.47 -0.56
N ILE A 39 -15.07 7.63 -1.46
CA ILE A 39 -16.39 7.81 -2.08
C ILE A 39 -17.50 7.66 -1.03
N PHE A 40 -17.42 6.62 -0.19
CA PHE A 40 -18.39 6.38 0.87
C PHE A 40 -18.44 7.53 1.89
N LEU A 41 -17.28 8.02 2.36
CA LEU A 41 -17.22 9.18 3.27
C LEU A 41 -17.83 10.44 2.63
N SER A 42 -17.57 10.68 1.34
CA SER A 42 -18.15 11.82 0.63
C SER A 42 -19.68 11.74 0.56
N ILE A 43 -20.24 10.55 0.32
CA ILE A 43 -21.69 10.34 0.31
C ILE A 43 -22.30 10.55 1.70
N VAL A 44 -21.67 9.99 2.75
CA VAL A 44 -22.12 10.16 4.14
C VAL A 44 -22.09 11.64 4.54
N LYS A 45 -21.04 12.37 4.16
CA LYS A 45 -20.93 13.81 4.40
C LYS A 45 -22.06 14.57 3.69
N PHE A 46 -22.32 14.27 2.42
CA PHE A 46 -23.41 14.89 1.65
C PHE A 46 -24.78 14.65 2.28
N VAL A 47 -25.06 13.42 2.74
CA VAL A 47 -26.33 13.07 3.41
C VAL A 47 -26.48 13.79 4.75
N LEU A 48 -25.41 13.89 5.55
CA LEU A 48 -25.41 14.61 6.83
C LEU A 48 -25.63 16.12 6.66
N GLU A 49 -25.02 16.71 5.63
CA GLU A 49 -25.20 18.12 5.29
C GLU A 49 -26.64 18.40 4.83
N LEU A 50 -27.25 17.47 4.07
CA LEU A 50 -28.65 17.54 3.64
C LEU A 50 -29.64 17.42 4.82
N LEU A 51 -29.28 16.69 5.86
CA LEU A 51 -30.05 16.52 7.09
C LEU A 51 -29.80 17.64 8.14
N LYS A 52 -28.91 18.60 7.86
CA LYS A 52 -28.47 19.66 8.80
C LYS A 52 -28.02 19.13 10.17
N ILE A 53 -27.45 17.93 10.21
CA ILE A 53 -26.92 17.34 11.44
C ILE A 53 -25.44 17.73 11.52
N ASP A 54 -25.13 18.71 12.36
CA ASP A 54 -23.79 19.25 12.52
C ASP A 54 -22.93 18.28 13.36
N LEU A 55 -22.28 17.33 12.70
CA LEU A 55 -21.23 16.54 13.33
C LEU A 55 -19.95 17.38 13.39
N HIS A 56 -19.72 18.03 14.54
CA HIS A 56 -18.51 18.81 14.84
C HIS A 56 -17.19 18.07 14.49
N TRP A 57 -17.16 16.74 14.59
CA TRP A 57 -15.99 15.91 14.24
C TRP A 57 -15.74 15.80 12.73
N LEU A 58 -16.80 15.83 11.91
CA LEU A 58 -16.72 15.78 10.45
C LEU A 58 -16.53 17.18 9.86
N ASN A 59 -17.07 18.20 10.55
CA ASN A 59 -16.99 19.59 10.14
C ASN A 59 -15.61 20.22 10.41
N ASN A 60 -14.88 19.77 11.44
CA ASN A 60 -13.48 20.18 11.66
C ASN A 60 -12.49 19.60 10.64
N ALA A 61 -12.91 18.66 9.78
CA ALA A 61 -12.19 18.33 8.55
C ALA A 61 -12.52 19.34 7.43
N SER A 62 -12.77 20.61 7.79
CA SER A 62 -12.98 21.73 6.88
C SER A 62 -11.65 22.11 6.22
N ILE A 63 -11.18 21.27 5.32
CA ILE A 63 -10.44 21.75 4.15
C ILE A 63 -11.49 21.87 3.04
N SER A 64 -12.43 22.80 3.21
CA SER A 64 -13.34 23.18 2.12
C SER A 64 -12.59 24.08 1.16
N LEU A 65 -11.69 23.50 0.37
CA LEU A 65 -11.02 24.20 -0.72
C LEU A 65 -11.85 24.17 -2.03
N GLY A 66 -13.01 23.51 -2.03
CA GLY A 66 -13.86 23.32 -3.21
C GLY A 66 -13.54 22.03 -3.97
N VAL A 67 -14.39 21.64 -4.91
CA VAL A 67 -14.26 20.38 -5.67
C VAL A 67 -12.91 20.27 -6.40
N TYR A 68 -12.34 21.39 -6.82
CA TYR A 68 -11.09 21.44 -7.58
C TYR A 68 -9.84 21.07 -6.75
N PRO A 69 -9.60 21.68 -5.57
CA PRO A 69 -8.41 21.35 -4.79
C PRO A 69 -8.45 19.96 -4.17
N ASP A 70 -9.62 19.47 -3.77
CA ASP A 70 -9.77 18.09 -3.31
C ASP A 70 -9.44 17.08 -4.41
N LEU A 71 -9.82 17.36 -5.66
CA LEU A 71 -9.44 16.55 -6.82
C LEU A 71 -7.93 16.56 -7.04
N ILE A 72 -7.28 17.72 -6.91
CA ILE A 72 -5.83 17.87 -7.06
C ILE A 72 -5.10 17.11 -5.94
N ILE A 73 -5.56 17.21 -4.69
CA ILE A 73 -4.98 16.49 -3.55
C ILE A 73 -5.16 14.98 -3.74
N SER A 74 -6.35 14.52 -4.11
CA SER A 74 -6.62 13.10 -4.37
C SER A 74 -5.75 12.55 -5.51
N LEU A 75 -5.62 13.30 -6.61
CA LEU A 75 -4.76 12.94 -7.73
C LEU A 75 -3.28 12.91 -7.31
N THR A 76 -2.81 13.91 -6.59
CA THR A 76 -1.42 14.01 -6.14
C THR A 76 -1.07 12.89 -5.19
N VAL A 77 -1.94 12.62 -4.21
CA VAL A 77 -1.79 11.50 -3.27
C VAL A 77 -1.79 10.19 -4.03
N GLY A 78 -2.75 9.96 -4.94
CA GLY A 78 -2.84 8.74 -5.75
C GLY A 78 -1.60 8.50 -6.63
N VAL A 79 -1.05 9.55 -7.25
CA VAL A 79 0.21 9.47 -8.02
C VAL A 79 1.38 9.14 -7.10
N LEU A 80 1.50 9.80 -5.94
CA LEU A 80 2.56 9.53 -4.96
C LEU A 80 2.53 8.07 -4.50
N LEU A 81 1.32 7.60 -4.19
CA LEU A 81 1.05 6.25 -3.74
C LEU A 81 1.39 5.23 -4.86
N THR A 82 1.05 5.53 -6.12
CA THR A 82 1.42 4.70 -7.27
C THR A 82 2.94 4.61 -7.45
N VAL A 83 3.66 5.73 -7.32
CA VAL A 83 5.13 5.78 -7.41
C VAL A 83 5.77 4.94 -6.31
N ILE A 84 5.27 5.04 -5.07
CA ILE A 84 5.73 4.23 -3.93
C ILE A 84 5.48 2.74 -4.19
N GLY A 85 4.31 2.38 -4.73
CA GLY A 85 3.99 0.99 -5.10
C GLY A 85 4.95 0.42 -6.16
N ILE A 86 5.27 1.21 -7.19
CA ILE A 86 6.24 0.84 -8.22
C ILE A 86 7.64 0.66 -7.61
N LEU A 87 8.06 1.56 -6.72
CA LEU A 87 9.34 1.46 -6.01
C LEU A 87 9.41 0.19 -5.16
N LEU A 88 8.36 -0.13 -4.39
CA LEU A 88 8.28 -1.37 -3.61
C LEU A 88 8.37 -2.61 -4.52
N TRP A 89 7.73 -2.58 -5.68
CA TRP A 89 7.77 -3.68 -6.64
C TRP A 89 9.18 -3.89 -7.22
N ILE A 90 9.87 -2.80 -7.57
CA ILE A 90 11.25 -2.85 -8.05
C ILE A 90 12.17 -3.42 -6.96
N LEU A 91 12.01 -2.98 -5.71
CA LEU A 91 12.78 -3.49 -4.57
C LEU A 91 12.56 -5.00 -4.40
N THR A 92 11.29 -5.42 -4.45
CA THR A 92 10.90 -6.83 -4.33
C THR A 92 11.53 -7.69 -5.42
N LYS A 93 11.48 -7.24 -6.69
CA LYS A 93 12.15 -7.93 -7.81
C LYS A 93 13.65 -8.04 -7.60
N ARG A 94 14.30 -6.98 -7.11
CA ARG A 94 15.75 -6.97 -6.88
C ARG A 94 16.15 -7.93 -5.77
N ILE A 95 15.38 -7.97 -4.67
CA ILE A 95 15.58 -8.93 -3.58
C ILE A 95 15.38 -10.36 -4.07
N TYR A 96 14.36 -10.62 -4.89
CA TYR A 96 14.12 -11.93 -5.49
C TYR A 96 15.26 -12.38 -6.42
N GLN A 97 15.73 -11.50 -7.30
CA GLN A 97 16.88 -11.78 -8.17
C GLN A 97 18.15 -12.09 -7.37
N TRP A 98 18.40 -11.31 -6.31
CA TRP A 98 19.51 -11.53 -5.40
C TRP A 98 19.41 -12.90 -4.70
N LEU A 99 18.22 -13.25 -4.21
CA LEU A 99 17.94 -14.55 -3.61
C LEU A 99 18.22 -15.70 -4.59
N CYS A 100 17.76 -15.59 -5.85
CA CYS A 100 18.06 -16.56 -6.90
C CYS A 100 19.55 -16.67 -7.22
N SER A 101 20.30 -15.57 -7.16
CA SER A 101 21.76 -15.58 -7.40
C SER A 101 22.53 -16.34 -6.33
N ILE A 102 22.04 -16.37 -5.10
CA ILE A 102 22.70 -17.07 -3.97
C ILE A 102 22.31 -18.54 -3.91
N LYS A 103 21.33 -18.96 -4.72
CA LYS A 103 20.86 -20.34 -4.75
C LYS A 103 22.03 -21.29 -5.05
N PRO A 104 22.37 -22.21 -4.14
CA PRO A 104 23.49 -23.13 -4.35
C PRO A 104 23.21 -24.03 -5.57
N LYS A 105 24.12 -24.02 -6.55
CA LYS A 105 24.03 -24.89 -7.74
C LYS A 105 24.36 -26.34 -7.36
N ASN A 106 23.51 -27.27 -7.81
CA ASN A 106 23.79 -28.70 -7.76
C ASN A 106 24.76 -29.05 -8.89
N TYR A 107 26.06 -28.94 -8.65
CA TYR A 107 27.07 -29.71 -9.38
C TYR A 107 27.41 -30.93 -8.54
#